data_AF-A0A928FJX5-F1
#
_entry.id   AF-A0A928FJX5-F1
#
_cell.length_a   1.000
_cell.length_b   1.000
_cell.length_c   1.000
_cell.angle_alpha   90.00
_cell.angle_beta   90.00
_cell.angle_gamma   90.00
#
_symmetry.space_group_name_H-M   'P 1'
#
loop_
_entity.id
_entity.type
_entity.pdbx_description
1 polymer ?
#
loop_
_entity_poly.entity_id
_entity_poly.type
_entity_poly.pdbx_seq_one_letter_code
_entity_poly.pdbx_strand_id
1 'polypeptide(L)'
;MSNVAPSPYRRSRCAPLDYRINLGMTGSMSIGIDLLKAPDDELDKLKEATDKFKLIRRDLQNSYVYRIASPWDNPYAIFEYCTRDRSSFTIFAFGHGLNRWDYHMPKFRMRGLDPDAIYECEGISMSGAALMNLGVDIHLMPDYVGCDYASKVMTFKRKI
;
A
#
# COMPACT_ATOMS: atom_id res chain seq x y z
N MET A 1 -12.44 1.50 -11.09
CA MET A 1 -12.48 0.23 -10.33
C MET A 1 -11.12 -0.39 -10.42
N SER A 2 -10.52 -0.81 -9.31
CA SER A 2 -9.18 -1.40 -9.28
C SER A 2 -9.34 -2.92 -9.24
N ASN A 3 -8.84 -3.61 -10.27
CA ASN A 3 -9.07 -5.04 -10.48
C ASN A 3 -7.80 -5.85 -10.25
N VAL A 4 -7.91 -6.92 -9.46
CA VAL A 4 -6.88 -7.95 -9.32
C VAL A 4 -7.00 -8.89 -10.52
N ALA A 5 -6.35 -8.50 -11.62
CA ALA A 5 -6.36 -9.23 -12.89
C ALA A 5 -5.36 -10.41 -12.87
N PRO A 6 -5.57 -11.50 -13.65
CA PRO A 6 -4.60 -12.59 -13.75
C PRO A 6 -3.24 -12.10 -14.25
N SER A 7 -2.15 -12.77 -13.86
CA SER A 7 -0.79 -12.40 -14.27
C SER A 7 -0.09 -13.61 -14.91
N PRO A 8 0.52 -13.49 -16.10
CA PRO A 8 0.69 -12.26 -16.89
C PRO A 8 -0.58 -11.84 -17.65
N TYR A 9 -0.89 -10.53 -17.64
CA TYR A 9 -2.03 -9.98 -18.39
C TYR A 9 -1.56 -9.26 -19.66
N ARG A 10 -1.93 -9.79 -20.84
CA ARG A 10 -1.72 -9.21 -22.19
C ARG A 10 -0.28 -8.86 -22.62
N ARG A 11 0.69 -8.75 -21.70
CA ARG A 11 2.13 -8.53 -21.93
C ARG A 11 2.89 -9.30 -20.85
N SER A 12 3.96 -9.98 -21.21
CA SER A 12 4.69 -11.02 -20.47
C SER A 12 5.33 -10.63 -19.11
N ARG A 13 4.83 -9.62 -18.40
CA ARG A 13 5.30 -9.25 -17.07
C ARG A 13 4.51 -10.00 -16.01
N CYS A 14 5.23 -10.67 -15.12
CA CYS A 14 4.65 -11.34 -13.97
C CYS A 14 4.71 -10.40 -12.76
N ALA A 15 3.55 -9.84 -12.38
CA ALA A 15 3.41 -9.09 -11.14
C ALA A 15 2.93 -10.02 -10.02
N PRO A 16 3.57 -10.03 -8.83
CA PRO A 16 3.15 -10.84 -7.70
C PRO A 16 1.68 -10.60 -7.33
N LEU A 17 1.02 -11.64 -6.81
CA LEU A 17 -0.37 -11.53 -6.38
C LEU A 17 -0.55 -10.46 -5.29
N ASP A 18 0.36 -10.41 -4.31
CA ASP A 18 0.28 -9.45 -3.21
C ASP A 18 0.40 -8.00 -3.70
N TYR A 19 1.29 -7.73 -4.66
CA TYR A 19 1.36 -6.45 -5.35
C TYR A 19 0.03 -6.08 -6.04
N ARG A 20 -0.57 -7.02 -6.79
CA ARG A 20 -1.85 -6.80 -7.49
C ARG A 20 -3.00 -6.55 -6.51
N ILE A 21 -3.02 -7.28 -5.39
CA ILE A 21 -4.00 -7.11 -4.30
C ILE A 21 -3.88 -5.71 -3.69
N ASN A 22 -2.68 -5.32 -3.28
CA ASN A 22 -2.42 -4.02 -2.66
C ASN A 22 -2.80 -2.87 -3.61
N LEU A 23 -2.50 -3.01 -4.90
CA LEU A 23 -2.94 -2.06 -5.92
C LEU A 23 -4.47 -2.05 -6.06
N GLY A 24 -5.11 -3.22 -6.02
CA GLY A 24 -6.57 -3.37 -5.98
C GLY A 24 -7.23 -2.63 -4.82
N MET A 25 -6.64 -2.67 -3.63
CA MET A 25 -7.15 -2.02 -2.42
C MET A 25 -7.16 -0.48 -2.49
N THR A 26 -6.35 0.14 -3.35
CA THR A 26 -6.31 1.61 -3.52
C THR A 26 -7.62 2.21 -4.08
N GLY A 27 -8.51 1.37 -4.60
CA GLY A 27 -9.82 1.79 -5.09
C GLY A 27 -10.92 0.85 -4.63
N SER A 28 -11.87 0.58 -5.52
CA SER A 28 -12.88 -0.45 -5.31
C SER A 28 -12.29 -1.79 -5.73
N MET A 29 -11.70 -2.52 -4.78
CA MET A 29 -11.07 -3.82 -5.04
C MET A 29 -12.09 -4.80 -5.64
N SER A 30 -11.71 -5.42 -6.76
CA SER A 30 -12.46 -6.48 -7.44
C SER A 30 -11.51 -7.59 -7.86
N ILE A 31 -12.00 -8.83 -7.96
CA ILE A 31 -11.21 -9.98 -8.38
C ILE A 31 -11.58 -10.29 -9.83
N GLY A 32 -10.58 -10.26 -10.72
CA GLY A 32 -10.74 -10.59 -12.14
C GLY A 32 -10.08 -11.92 -12.54
N ILE A 33 -9.55 -12.66 -11.57
CA ILE A 33 -8.97 -13.99 -11.77
C ILE A 33 -10.11 -15.01 -11.96
N ASP A 34 -9.90 -15.99 -12.84
CA ASP A 34 -10.80 -17.14 -12.99
C ASP A 34 -10.70 -18.03 -11.75
N LEU A 35 -11.64 -17.86 -10.81
CA LEU A 35 -11.66 -18.57 -9.53
C LEU A 35 -11.80 -20.09 -9.69
N LEU A 36 -12.31 -20.58 -10.83
CA LEU A 36 -12.44 -22.02 -11.10
C LEU A 36 -11.12 -22.66 -11.51
N LYS A 37 -10.10 -21.86 -11.86
CA LYS A 37 -8.78 -22.32 -12.32
C LYS A 37 -7.63 -21.86 -11.43
N ALA A 38 -7.90 -20.98 -10.46
CA ALA A 38 -6.89 -20.51 -9.54
C ALA A 38 -6.44 -21.66 -8.61
N PRO A 39 -5.14 -21.78 -8.31
CA PRO A 39 -4.66 -22.75 -7.34
C PRO A 39 -5.12 -22.38 -5.92
N ASP A 40 -5.18 -23.38 -5.03
CA ASP A 40 -5.73 -23.22 -3.68
C ASP A 40 -5.00 -22.14 -2.86
N ASP A 41 -3.69 -21.99 -3.03
CA ASP A 41 -2.89 -20.97 -2.35
C ASP A 41 -3.22 -19.53 -2.82
N GLU A 42 -3.48 -19.33 -4.13
CA GLU A 42 -3.97 -18.06 -4.67
C GLU A 42 -5.39 -17.77 -4.18
N LEU A 43 -6.26 -18.78 -4.10
CA LEU A 43 -7.61 -18.64 -3.55
C LEU A 43 -7.61 -18.23 -2.07
N ASP A 44 -6.77 -18.86 -1.25
CA ASP A 44 -6.64 -18.54 0.17
C ASP A 44 -6.14 -17.09 0.36
N LYS A 45 -5.12 -16.67 -0.41
CA LYS A 45 -4.63 -15.29 -0.40
C LYS A 45 -5.73 -14.29 -0.81
N LEU A 46 -6.51 -14.59 -1.84
CA LEU A 46 -7.62 -13.73 -2.28
C LEU A 46 -8.72 -13.63 -1.23
N LYS A 47 -9.01 -14.72 -0.51
CA LYS A 47 -9.97 -14.73 0.59
C LYS A 47 -9.49 -13.87 1.75
N GLU A 48 -8.25 -14.05 2.19
CA GLU A 48 -7.64 -13.21 3.22
C GLU A 48 -7.64 -11.73 2.84
N ALA A 49 -7.27 -11.42 1.59
CA ALA A 49 -7.26 -10.06 1.08
C ALA A 49 -8.66 -9.44 1.07
N THR A 50 -9.67 -10.23 0.69
CA THR A 50 -11.07 -9.81 0.72
C THR A 50 -11.52 -9.46 2.13
N ASP A 51 -11.17 -10.28 3.12
CA ASP A 51 -11.54 -10.02 4.50
C ASP A 51 -10.78 -8.82 5.10
N LYS A 52 -9.47 -8.70 4.82
CA LYS A 52 -8.67 -7.51 5.15
C LYS A 52 -9.28 -6.25 4.54
N PHE A 53 -9.64 -6.28 3.25
CA PHE A 53 -10.24 -5.12 2.57
C PHE A 53 -11.58 -4.72 3.19
N LYS A 54 -12.44 -5.68 3.58
CA LYS A 54 -13.71 -5.36 4.26
C LYS A 54 -13.53 -4.59 5.56
N LEU A 55 -12.44 -4.84 6.28
CA LEU A 55 -12.11 -4.15 7.53
C LEU A 55 -11.70 -2.69 7.29
N ILE A 56 -10.93 -2.42 6.23
CA ILE A 56 -10.35 -1.08 5.98
C ILE A 56 -11.10 -0.26 4.92
N ARG A 57 -11.99 -0.87 4.11
CA ARG A 57 -12.63 -0.21 2.96
C ARG A 57 -13.35 1.10 3.31
N ARG A 58 -13.95 1.18 4.51
CA ARG A 58 -14.66 2.38 4.95
C ARG A 58 -13.69 3.55 5.12
N ASP A 59 -12.56 3.28 5.76
CA ASP A 59 -11.51 4.27 6.01
C ASP A 59 -10.87 4.70 4.69
N LEU A 60 -10.59 3.75 3.79
CA LEU A 60 -10.00 4.05 2.48
C LEU A 60 -10.95 4.86 1.59
N GLN A 61 -12.23 4.48 1.50
CA GLN A 61 -13.20 5.17 0.64
C GLN A 61 -13.60 6.55 1.20
N ASN A 62 -13.63 6.71 2.53
CA ASN A 62 -13.92 7.97 3.19
C ASN A 62 -12.63 8.65 3.70
N SER A 63 -11.70 8.90 2.78
CA SER A 63 -10.41 9.52 3.08
C SER A 63 -10.16 10.78 2.24
N TYR A 64 -9.18 11.55 2.69
CA TYR A 64 -8.37 12.40 1.83
C TYR A 64 -7.23 11.55 1.26
N VAL A 65 -7.02 11.62 -0.05
CA VAL A 65 -5.95 10.88 -0.72
C VAL A 65 -4.85 11.85 -1.11
N TYR A 66 -3.65 11.67 -0.56
CA TYR A 66 -2.47 12.45 -0.89
C TYR A 66 -1.48 11.60 -1.69
N ARG A 67 -0.99 12.16 -2.79
CA ARG A 67 0.16 11.60 -3.51
C ARG A 67 1.43 12.12 -2.85
N ILE A 68 2.16 11.22 -2.21
CA ILE A 68 3.41 11.54 -1.49
C ILE A 68 4.62 11.39 -2.41
N ALA A 69 4.65 10.33 -3.23
CA ALA A 69 5.65 10.13 -4.26
C ALA A 69 5.02 9.67 -5.58
N SER A 70 5.65 10.07 -6.67
CA SER A 70 5.16 9.88 -8.04
C SER A 70 6.10 8.93 -8.80
N PRO A 71 5.55 7.93 -9.52
CA PRO A 71 6.35 7.00 -10.31
C PRO A 71 6.92 7.65 -11.59
N TRP A 72 6.49 8.88 -11.92
CA TRP A 72 7.07 9.65 -13.02
C TRP A 72 8.46 10.18 -12.66
N ASP A 73 8.70 10.42 -11.37
CA ASP A 73 9.91 11.06 -10.86
C ASP A 73 10.81 10.07 -10.11
N ASN A 74 10.26 8.92 -9.72
CA ASN A 74 10.93 7.92 -8.88
C ASN A 74 10.59 6.50 -9.35
N PRO A 75 11.41 5.48 -9.02
CA PRO A 75 11.06 4.07 -9.27
C PRO A 75 9.95 3.53 -8.33
N TYR A 76 9.30 4.41 -7.57
CA TYR A 76 8.24 4.08 -6.64
C TYR A 76 7.12 5.13 -6.64
N ALA A 77 5.93 4.71 -6.20
CA ALA A 77 4.77 5.55 -5.96
C ALA A 77 4.31 5.35 -4.52
N ILE A 78 3.96 6.44 -3.83
CA ILE A 78 3.47 6.40 -2.45
C ILE A 78 2.22 7.25 -2.35
N PHE A 79 1.17 6.64 -1.81
CA PHE A 79 -0.12 7.26 -1.57
C PHE A 79 -0.49 7.15 -0.09
N GLU A 80 -1.03 8.23 0.45
CA GLU A 80 -1.57 8.29 1.80
C GLU A 80 -3.09 8.46 1.71
N TYR A 81 -3.82 7.64 2.48
CA TYR A 81 -5.26 7.69 2.65
C TYR A 81 -5.53 8.06 4.10
N CYS A 82 -5.81 9.34 4.37
CA CYS A 82 -6.10 9.83 5.72
C CYS A 82 -7.61 9.93 5.92
N THR A 83 -8.16 9.30 6.96
CA THR A 83 -9.60 9.37 7.22
C THR A 83 -10.05 10.81 7.45
N ARG A 84 -11.31 11.13 7.12
CA ARG A 84 -11.82 12.51 7.24
C ARG A 84 -11.77 13.07 8.67
N ASP A 85 -11.89 12.21 9.67
CA ASP A 85 -11.77 12.53 11.09
C ASP A 85 -10.33 12.45 11.62
N ARG A 86 -9.36 12.09 10.76
CA ARG A 86 -7.94 11.92 11.09
C ARG A 86 -7.68 10.88 12.19
N SER A 87 -8.60 9.95 12.42
CA SER A 87 -8.44 8.87 13.40
C SER A 87 -7.50 7.77 12.92
N SER A 88 -7.33 7.60 11.60
CA SER A 88 -6.37 6.68 11.02
C SER A 88 -5.85 7.19 9.67
N PHE A 89 -4.72 6.64 9.23
CA PHE A 89 -4.29 6.79 7.85
C PHE A 89 -3.58 5.53 7.36
N THR A 90 -3.71 5.24 6.07
CA THR A 90 -3.07 4.10 5.42
C THR A 90 -2.12 4.59 4.34
N ILE A 91 -0.90 4.07 4.34
CA ILE A 91 0.11 4.29 3.32
C ILE A 91 0.10 3.09 2.38
N PHE A 92 -0.02 3.34 1.08
CA PHE A 92 0.26 2.38 0.02
C PHE A 92 1.54 2.78 -0.70
N ALA A 93 2.54 1.92 -0.67
CA ALA A 93 3.80 2.10 -1.36
C ALA A 93 4.00 1.00 -2.41
N PHE A 94 4.40 1.39 -3.61
CA PHE A 94 4.63 0.50 -4.74
C PHE A 94 5.98 0.82 -5.37
N GLY A 95 6.76 -0.20 -5.71
CA GLY A 95 8.06 -0.04 -6.36
C GLY A 95 8.20 -0.98 -7.55
N HIS A 96 8.97 -0.53 -8.55
CA HIS A 96 9.35 -1.34 -9.69
C HIS A 96 10.80 -1.07 -10.10
N GLY A 97 11.61 -2.12 -10.23
CA GLY A 97 13.02 -2.02 -10.64
C GLY A 97 13.93 -1.44 -9.56
N LEU A 98 13.61 -1.70 -8.28
CA LEU A 98 14.38 -1.24 -7.12
C LEU A 98 15.72 -1.97 -6.95
N ASN A 99 15.97 -3.04 -7.72
CA ASN A 99 17.20 -3.84 -7.70
C ASN A 99 18.45 -3.12 -8.23
N ARG A 100 18.40 -1.81 -8.47
CA ARG A 100 19.61 -1.00 -8.76
C ARG A 100 20.24 -0.66 -7.42
N TRP A 101 21.42 -1.24 -7.18
CA TRP A 101 22.06 -1.56 -5.90
C TRP A 101 22.25 -0.40 -4.88
N ASP A 102 21.89 0.84 -5.21
CA ASP A 102 22.12 2.02 -4.37
C ASP A 102 20.87 2.88 -4.10
N TYR A 103 19.65 2.43 -4.44
CA TYR A 103 18.46 3.27 -4.25
C TYR A 103 18.02 3.35 -2.78
N HIS A 104 18.44 4.40 -2.09
CA HIS A 104 18.03 4.70 -0.73
C HIS A 104 16.74 5.53 -0.76
N MET A 105 15.64 4.95 -0.29
CA MET A 105 14.38 5.68 -0.15
C MET A 105 14.50 6.69 1.00
N PRO A 106 14.14 7.97 0.81
CA PRO A 106 14.14 8.94 1.89
C PRO A 106 13.00 8.65 2.88
N LYS A 107 13.01 9.34 4.03
CA LYS A 107 11.82 9.43 4.88
C LYS A 107 10.73 10.21 4.16
N PHE A 108 9.51 9.70 4.19
CA PHE A 108 8.36 10.32 3.53
C PHE A 108 7.52 11.09 4.53
N ARG A 109 7.34 12.38 4.28
CA ARG A 109 6.51 13.26 5.11
C ARG A 109 5.03 13.07 4.78
N MET A 110 4.25 12.71 5.79
CA MET A 110 2.79 12.53 5.67
C MET A 110 2.07 13.89 5.60
N ARG A 111 0.78 13.91 5.32
CA ARG A 111 0.00 15.14 5.10
C ARG A 111 -1.40 15.06 5.72
N GLY A 112 -1.83 16.18 6.31
CA GLY A 112 -3.22 16.35 6.74
C GLY A 112 -3.59 15.62 8.02
N LEU A 113 -2.59 15.17 8.80
CA LEU A 113 -2.75 14.57 10.12
C LEU A 113 -3.06 15.61 11.20
N ASP A 114 -3.58 15.16 12.33
CA ASP A 114 -3.72 15.97 13.54
C ASP A 114 -2.33 16.10 14.22
N PRO A 115 -1.72 17.31 14.30
CA PRO A 115 -0.36 17.48 14.82
C PRO A 115 -0.16 16.93 16.24
N ASP A 116 -1.18 17.04 17.08
CA ASP A 116 -1.12 16.72 18.51
C ASP A 116 -1.50 15.26 18.79
N ALA A 117 -2.10 14.57 17.83
CA ALA A 117 -2.45 13.17 17.96
C ALA A 117 -1.22 12.27 17.85
N ILE A 118 -1.18 11.20 18.65
CA ILE A 118 -0.20 10.13 18.52
C ILE A 118 -0.79 9.04 17.63
N TYR A 119 -0.04 8.63 16.60
CA TYR A 119 -0.40 7.56 15.70
C TYR A 119 0.54 6.36 15.88
N GLU A 120 -0.01 5.16 15.80
CA GLU A 120 0.72 3.90 16.01
C GLU A 120 0.53 2.91 14.86
N CYS A 121 1.62 2.29 14.43
CA CYS A 121 1.65 1.21 13.44
C CYS A 121 2.84 0.29 13.71
N GLU A 122 2.63 -1.03 13.82
CA GLU A 122 3.71 -2.02 13.93
C GLU A 122 4.76 -1.71 15.02
N GLY A 123 4.34 -1.18 16.17
CA GLY A 123 5.23 -0.80 17.27
C GLY A 123 5.92 0.57 17.12
N ILE A 124 5.73 1.25 16.00
CA ILE A 124 6.15 2.64 15.79
C ILE A 124 5.05 3.57 16.31
N SER A 125 5.39 4.48 17.23
CA SER A 125 4.47 5.48 17.76
C SER A 125 5.06 6.89 17.59
N MET A 126 4.36 7.76 16.85
CA MET A 126 4.82 9.11 16.53
C MET A 126 3.66 10.10 16.54
N SER A 127 3.92 11.35 16.91
CA SER A 127 2.91 12.41 16.78
C SER A 127 2.65 12.73 15.30
N GLY A 128 1.46 13.25 14.99
CA GLY A 128 1.15 13.74 13.65
C GLY A 128 2.12 14.82 13.19
N ALA A 129 2.57 15.70 14.10
CA ALA A 129 3.60 16.68 13.81
C ALA A 129 4.94 16.03 13.39
N ALA A 130 5.37 14.97 14.08
CA ALA A 130 6.59 14.25 13.73
C ALA A 130 6.46 13.53 12.38
N LEU A 131 5.31 12.89 12.12
CA LEU A 131 5.01 12.22 10.85
C LEU A 131 5.00 13.20 9.66
N MET A 132 4.52 14.42 9.85
CA MET A 132 4.48 15.45 8.80
C MET A 132 5.83 16.17 8.59
N ASN A 133 6.66 16.32 9.63
CA ASN A 133 7.92 17.08 9.53
C ASN A 133 9.16 16.19 9.36
N LEU A 134 9.23 15.07 10.05
CA LEU A 134 10.36 14.12 10.01
C LEU A 134 10.11 13.01 8.98
N GLY A 135 8.86 12.58 8.84
CA GLY A 135 8.46 11.51 7.93
C GLY A 135 8.67 10.10 8.49
N VAL A 136 8.23 9.12 7.70
CA VAL A 136 8.28 7.68 8.00
C VAL A 136 9.24 6.99 7.05
N ASP A 137 10.02 6.05 7.59
CA ASP A 137 10.84 5.15 6.78
C ASP A 137 9.95 4.07 6.15
N ILE A 138 9.95 4.04 4.81
CA ILE A 138 9.19 3.05 4.04
C ILE A 138 10.19 2.23 3.25
N HIS A 139 10.37 0.98 3.68
CA HIS A 139 11.22 0.03 2.98
C HIS A 139 10.37 -0.83 2.04
N LEU A 140 10.70 -0.79 0.76
CA LEU A 140 10.16 -1.67 -0.27
C LEU A 140 11.20 -2.73 -0.59
N MET A 141 10.94 -3.97 -0.19
CA MET A 141 11.74 -5.12 -0.62
C MET A 141 10.93 -5.89 -1.67
N PRO A 142 11.57 -6.41 -2.74
CA PRO A 142 10.88 -7.27 -3.69
C PRO A 142 10.25 -8.47 -2.99
N ASP A 143 9.02 -8.80 -3.37
CA ASP A 143 8.26 -9.89 -2.74
C ASP A 143 8.89 -11.27 -3.02
N TYR A 144 9.69 -11.39 -4.10
CA TYR A 144 10.35 -12.61 -4.54
C TYR A 144 11.72 -12.34 -5.18
N VAL A 145 12.66 -13.29 -5.04
CA VAL A 145 13.97 -13.23 -5.71
C VAL A 145 13.76 -13.23 -7.23
N GLY A 146 14.34 -12.26 -7.93
CA GLY A 146 14.18 -12.09 -9.38
C GLY A 146 12.89 -11.37 -9.81
N CYS A 147 12.05 -10.93 -8.86
CA CYS A 147 10.94 -10.04 -9.13
C CYS A 147 11.38 -8.57 -8.99
N ASP A 148 10.97 -7.72 -9.92
CA ASP A 148 11.24 -6.29 -9.87
C ASP A 148 10.14 -5.49 -9.16
N TYR A 149 9.03 -6.12 -8.79
CA TYR A 149 7.91 -5.50 -8.10
C TYR A 149 8.01 -5.66 -6.59
N ALA A 150 7.70 -4.58 -5.87
CA ALA A 150 7.60 -4.54 -4.41
C ALA A 150 6.37 -3.73 -4.01
N SER A 151 5.68 -4.14 -2.95
CA SER A 151 4.60 -3.32 -2.38
C SER A 151 4.58 -3.41 -0.85
N LYS A 152 4.18 -2.33 -0.20
CA LYS A 152 3.97 -2.29 1.25
C LYS A 152 2.73 -1.48 1.60
N VAL A 153 1.97 -1.98 2.56
CA VAL A 153 0.80 -1.27 3.12
C VAL A 153 1.03 -1.10 4.61
N MET A 154 0.89 0.12 5.12
CA MET A 154 1.03 0.44 6.55
C MET A 154 -0.19 1.22 7.00
N THR A 155 -0.86 0.78 8.07
CA THR A 155 -2.01 1.50 8.62
C THR A 155 -1.69 2.00 10.02
N PHE A 156 -1.69 3.31 10.17
CA PHE A 156 -1.49 4.01 11.42
C PHE A 156 -2.85 4.36 12.02
N LYS A 157 -3.01 4.10 13.32
CA LYS A 157 -4.22 4.47 14.07
C LYS A 157 -3.88 5.42 15.19
N ARG A 158 -4.74 6.40 15.43
CA ARG A 158 -4.64 7.30 16.57
C ARG A 158 -4.72 6.49 17.86
N LYS A 159 -3.77 6.72 18.76
CA LYS A 159 -3.78 6.18 20.12
C LYS A 159 -4.83 6.94 20.94
N ILE A 160 -5.69 6.19 21.62
CA ILE A 160 -6.73 6.71 22.52
C ILE A 160 -6.09 7.05 23.86
#